data_AF-A0A9P5JHI5-F1
#
_entry.id   AF-A0A9P5JHI5-F1
#
_cell.length_a   1.000
_cell.length_b   1.000
_cell.length_c   1.000
_cell.angle_alpha   90.00
_cell.angle_beta   90.00
_cell.angle_gamma   90.00
#
_symmetry.space_group_name_H-M   'P 1'
#
loop_
_entity.id
_entity.type
_entity.pdbx_description
1 polymer ?
#
loop_
_entity_poly.entity_id
_entity_poly.type
_entity_poly.pdbx_seq_one_letter_code
_entity_poly.pdbx_strand_id
1 'polypeptide(L)'
;MSFFAGGIYKTENEFHITAAQNSASLMTLSCITLVIPAAYHATQLEDYRHKYYHMPGYFTEGAGVAPQTDPVGLDGLLTISRGTSILLLLTYGVFLFFQLKTHAVLFDAATPAPSAEGTVEAQGPEVEEAKMNMASAGLALLTVTVITSFCADWLVASIEETAEKYSIPRAFIGLILLPLVANAAEHVTSVWMAAKDKMDLTIAIAIGSSIQISTFVVPLLVLVGWIANRPLTLFFANFETIILFVSVILVNLLVQDGRSNYLEGLILVVLYIVIALAGKPPSLAAPYPRLPFNQL
;
A
#
# COMPACT_ATOMS: atom_id res chain seq x y z
N MET A 1 -9.65 5.10 10.54
CA MET A 1 -10.08 6.50 10.78
C MET A 1 -11.52 6.74 10.37
N SER A 2 -11.91 6.47 9.11
CA SER A 2 -13.25 6.79 8.63
C SER A 2 -14.38 6.05 9.38
N PHE A 3 -14.22 4.75 9.68
CA PHE A 3 -15.17 4.00 10.52
C PHE A 3 -15.30 4.57 11.93
N PHE A 4 -14.19 5.03 12.52
CA PHE A 4 -14.19 5.65 13.83
C PHE A 4 -14.94 6.99 13.79
N ALA A 5 -14.64 7.84 12.81
CA ALA A 5 -15.28 9.14 12.66
C ALA A 5 -16.78 9.03 12.35
N GLY A 6 -17.19 8.14 11.44
CA GLY A 6 -18.60 7.88 11.15
C GLY A 6 -19.35 7.33 12.37
N GLY A 7 -18.73 6.38 13.08
CA GLY A 7 -19.32 5.74 14.26
C GLY A 7 -19.40 6.62 15.52
N ILE A 8 -18.77 7.80 15.53
CA ILE A 8 -18.98 8.79 16.62
C ILE A 8 -20.36 9.45 16.50
N TYR A 9 -20.85 9.63 15.28
CA TYR A 9 -22.13 10.31 15.02
C TYR A 9 -23.31 9.35 14.94
N LYS A 10 -23.07 8.08 14.56
CA LYS A 10 -24.09 7.02 14.50
C LYS A 10 -23.58 5.74 15.16
N THR A 11 -24.51 4.95 15.68
CA THR A 11 -24.18 3.64 16.29
C THR A 11 -23.61 2.66 15.26
N GLU A 12 -24.15 2.66 14.05
CA GLU A 12 -23.73 1.82 12.93
C GLU A 12 -23.89 2.60 11.60
N ASN A 13 -22.93 2.43 10.70
CA ASN A 13 -22.97 2.99 9.34
C ASN A 13 -23.05 1.83 8.35
N GLU A 14 -24.03 1.87 7.44
CA GLU A 14 -24.25 0.84 6.43
C GLU A 14 -23.72 1.28 5.07
N PHE A 15 -23.30 0.32 4.25
CA PHE A 15 -22.82 0.54 2.89
C PHE A 15 -23.15 -0.66 1.99
N HIS A 16 -23.16 -0.42 0.69
CA HIS A 16 -23.49 -1.37 -0.35
C HIS A 16 -22.44 -2.47 -0.48
N ILE A 17 -22.82 -3.62 0.05
CA ILE A 17 -22.00 -4.83 0.09
C ILE A 17 -21.50 -5.22 -1.31
N THR A 18 -22.35 -5.23 -2.33
CA THR A 18 -22.00 -5.78 -3.66
C THR A 18 -20.86 -5.03 -4.34
N ALA A 19 -20.90 -3.70 -4.38
CA ALA A 19 -19.86 -2.89 -5.02
C ALA A 19 -18.56 -2.89 -4.19
N ALA A 20 -18.71 -2.81 -2.86
CA ALA A 20 -17.59 -2.82 -1.93
C ALA A 20 -16.86 -4.18 -1.93
N GLN A 21 -17.59 -5.30 -1.89
CA GLN A 21 -17.03 -6.66 -1.93
C GLN A 21 -16.36 -6.98 -3.27
N ASN A 22 -16.94 -6.57 -4.40
CA ASN A 22 -16.31 -6.76 -5.71
C ASN A 22 -14.96 -6.03 -5.78
N SER A 23 -14.92 -4.79 -5.30
CA SER A 23 -13.68 -3.99 -5.24
C SER A 23 -12.67 -4.58 -4.24
N ALA A 24 -13.11 -5.00 -3.06
CA ALA A 24 -12.26 -5.63 -2.05
C ALA A 24 -11.65 -6.97 -2.53
N SER A 25 -12.41 -7.74 -3.31
CA SER A 25 -11.95 -9.00 -3.90
C SER A 25 -10.87 -8.76 -4.95
N LEU A 26 -11.04 -7.74 -5.81
CA LEU A 26 -10.02 -7.33 -6.78
C LEU A 26 -8.75 -6.79 -6.10
N MET A 27 -8.90 -6.00 -5.04
CA MET A 27 -7.78 -5.57 -4.19
C MET A 27 -7.03 -6.77 -3.60
N THR A 28 -7.77 -7.78 -3.13
CA THR A 28 -7.18 -9.00 -2.57
C THR A 28 -6.34 -9.76 -3.59
N LEU A 29 -6.91 -10.04 -4.76
CA LEU A 29 -6.21 -10.77 -5.83
C LEU A 29 -4.98 -10.00 -6.33
N SER A 30 -5.07 -8.68 -6.48
CA SER A 30 -3.95 -7.86 -6.92
C SER A 30 -2.82 -7.81 -5.90
N CYS A 31 -3.12 -7.62 -4.62
CA CYS A 31 -2.10 -7.58 -3.57
C CYS A 31 -1.43 -8.93 -3.35
N ILE A 32 -2.18 -10.03 -3.43
CA ILE A 32 -1.60 -11.39 -3.41
C ILE A 32 -0.63 -11.55 -4.57
N THR A 33 -1.03 -11.18 -5.78
CA THR A 33 -0.19 -11.28 -6.99
C THR A 33 1.09 -10.47 -6.85
N LEU A 34 1.00 -9.28 -6.24
CA LEU A 34 2.13 -8.38 -5.97
C LEU A 34 3.12 -8.95 -4.93
N VAL A 35 2.65 -9.79 -4.01
CA VAL A 35 3.46 -10.44 -2.97
C VAL A 35 4.18 -11.71 -3.46
N ILE A 36 3.69 -12.38 -4.51
CA ILE A 36 4.26 -13.64 -5.01
C ILE A 36 5.78 -13.58 -5.28
N PRO A 37 6.33 -12.54 -5.95
CA PRO A 37 7.78 -12.46 -6.18
C PRO A 37 8.60 -12.39 -4.88
N ALA A 38 8.10 -11.67 -3.87
CA ALA A 38 8.73 -11.60 -2.56
C ALA A 38 8.69 -12.96 -1.84
N ALA A 39 7.56 -13.66 -1.88
CA ALA A 39 7.41 -15.00 -1.31
C ALA A 39 8.34 -16.03 -1.99
N TYR A 40 8.43 -15.99 -3.32
CA TYR A 40 9.35 -16.84 -4.09
C TYR A 40 10.82 -16.64 -3.67
N HIS A 41 11.25 -15.39 -3.49
CA HIS A 41 12.60 -15.11 -3.03
C HIS A 41 12.84 -15.58 -1.59
N ALA A 42 11.85 -15.43 -0.70
CA ALA A 42 11.96 -15.89 0.68
C ALA A 42 12.20 -17.42 0.76
N THR A 43 11.50 -18.22 -0.05
CA THR A 43 11.69 -19.69 -0.07
C THR A 43 13.04 -20.09 -0.66
N GLN A 44 13.51 -19.41 -1.71
CA GLN A 44 14.84 -19.67 -2.29
C GLN A 44 15.97 -19.40 -1.28
N LEU A 45 15.80 -18.37 -0.45
CA LEU A 45 16.76 -18.03 0.60
C LEU A 45 16.84 -19.12 1.68
N GLU A 46 15.70 -19.69 2.06
CA GLU A 46 15.63 -20.81 3.02
C GLU A 46 16.27 -22.08 2.46
N ASP A 47 15.95 -22.44 1.21
CA ASP A 47 16.56 -23.59 0.53
C ASP A 47 18.08 -23.44 0.43
N TYR A 48 18.57 -22.23 0.10
CA TYR A 48 20.00 -21.93 0.09
C TYR A 48 20.60 -22.13 1.48
N ARG A 49 20.03 -21.49 2.52
CA ARG A 49 20.52 -21.64 3.91
C ARG A 49 20.56 -23.11 4.34
N HIS A 50 19.51 -23.87 4.06
CA HIS A 50 19.44 -25.29 4.43
C HIS A 50 20.52 -26.12 3.71
N LYS A 51 20.80 -25.83 2.44
CA LYS A 51 21.81 -26.55 1.65
C LYS A 51 23.25 -26.36 2.17
N TYR A 52 23.55 -25.21 2.77
CA TYR A 52 24.90 -24.88 3.25
C TYR A 52 25.10 -25.02 4.76
N TYR A 53 24.04 -25.00 5.58
CA TYR A 53 24.13 -25.21 7.03
C TYR A 53 24.46 -26.65 7.44
N HIS A 54 24.19 -27.64 6.57
CA HIS A 54 24.44 -29.06 6.85
C HIS A 54 25.78 -29.59 6.33
N MET A 55 26.67 -28.73 5.79
CA MET A 55 28.01 -29.17 5.39
C MET A 55 28.98 -29.12 6.59
N PRO A 56 29.46 -30.27 7.10
CA PRO A 56 30.49 -30.27 8.12
C PRO A 56 31.81 -29.75 7.51
N GLY A 57 32.28 -28.58 7.95
CA GLY A 57 33.58 -28.03 7.53
C GLY A 57 33.61 -26.53 7.19
N TYR A 58 32.48 -25.82 7.17
CA TYR A 58 32.45 -24.39 6.82
C TYR A 58 32.86 -23.42 7.96
N PHE A 59 33.28 -23.94 9.11
CA PHE A 59 33.77 -23.16 10.26
C PHE A 59 35.30 -23.08 10.36
N THR A 60 36.06 -23.33 9.28
CA THR A 60 37.49 -22.99 9.26
C THR A 60 37.67 -21.57 8.74
N GLU A 61 38.13 -20.66 9.62
CA GLU A 61 38.65 -19.34 9.25
C GLU A 61 39.55 -19.47 8.01
N GLY A 62 39.11 -18.97 6.87
CA GLY A 62 39.94 -18.87 5.65
C GLY A 62 39.45 -19.61 4.40
N ALA A 63 38.42 -20.46 4.45
CA ALA A 63 37.85 -21.07 3.24
C ALA A 63 36.74 -20.19 2.63
N GLY A 64 37.10 -18.96 2.29
CA GLY A 64 36.20 -17.98 1.70
C GLY A 64 36.04 -18.17 0.19
N VAL A 65 35.14 -19.07 -0.24
CA VAL A 65 34.42 -18.91 -1.51
C VAL A 65 33.05 -19.57 -1.36
N ALA A 66 32.05 -18.81 -0.89
CA ALA A 66 30.68 -19.13 -1.29
C ALA A 66 30.67 -19.19 -2.83
N PRO A 67 30.05 -20.21 -3.47
CA PRO A 67 30.10 -20.32 -4.91
C PRO A 67 29.66 -18.99 -5.54
N GLN A 68 30.54 -18.39 -6.35
CA GLN A 68 30.30 -17.17 -7.13
C GLN A 68 29.32 -17.45 -8.28
N THR A 69 28.26 -18.19 -8.02
CA THR A 69 27.15 -18.44 -8.93
C THR A 69 26.01 -17.55 -8.48
N ASP A 70 26.01 -16.34 -9.03
CA ASP A 70 25.03 -15.25 -8.90
C ASP A 70 24.73 -14.82 -7.44
N PRO A 71 24.68 -13.52 -7.13
CA PRO A 71 24.20 -13.06 -5.84
C PRO A 71 22.73 -13.50 -5.70
N VAL A 72 22.51 -14.65 -5.05
CA VAL A 72 21.24 -15.31 -4.71
C VAL A 72 20.06 -14.80 -5.55
N GLY A 73 19.90 -15.34 -6.77
CA GLY A 73 18.65 -15.23 -7.54
C GLY A 73 18.14 -13.83 -7.91
N LEU A 74 18.95 -12.76 -7.82
CA LEU A 74 18.49 -11.40 -8.14
C LEU A 74 17.99 -11.26 -9.59
N ASP A 75 18.66 -11.86 -10.56
CA ASP A 75 18.24 -11.83 -11.97
C ASP A 75 16.93 -12.61 -12.19
N GLY A 76 16.76 -13.73 -11.49
CA GLY A 76 15.50 -14.47 -11.47
C GLY A 76 14.37 -13.66 -10.85
N LEU A 77 14.64 -12.99 -9.72
CA LEU A 77 13.70 -12.11 -9.04
C LEU A 77 13.31 -10.90 -9.89
N LEU A 78 14.26 -10.28 -10.59
CA LEU A 78 14.01 -9.20 -11.54
C LEU A 78 13.12 -9.67 -12.69
N THR A 79 13.40 -10.85 -13.23
CA THR A 79 12.61 -11.44 -14.33
C THR A 79 11.17 -11.71 -13.90
N ILE A 80 10.99 -12.34 -12.74
CA ILE A 80 9.66 -12.60 -12.16
C ILE A 80 8.95 -11.27 -11.85
N SER A 81 9.63 -10.32 -11.22
CA SER A 81 9.05 -9.01 -10.87
C SER A 81 8.57 -8.24 -12.11
N ARG A 82 9.35 -8.23 -13.20
CA ARG A 82 8.98 -7.58 -14.47
C ARG A 82 7.81 -8.30 -15.13
N GLY A 83 7.83 -9.63 -15.18
CA GLY A 83 6.74 -10.44 -15.71
C GLY A 83 5.42 -10.21 -14.96
N THR A 84 5.45 -10.27 -13.62
CA THR A 84 4.31 -9.97 -12.76
C THR A 84 3.80 -8.55 -12.97
N SER A 85 4.70 -7.56 -13.14
CA SER A 85 4.30 -6.17 -13.38
C SER A 85 3.56 -5.99 -14.70
N ILE A 86 3.99 -6.66 -15.78
CA ILE A 86 3.28 -6.63 -17.07
C ILE A 86 1.88 -7.22 -16.93
N LEU A 87 1.75 -8.36 -16.24
CA LEU A 87 0.46 -9.01 -16.01
C LEU A 87 -0.48 -8.12 -15.18
N LEU A 88 0.01 -7.51 -14.11
CA LEU A 88 -0.77 -6.60 -13.27
C LEU A 88 -1.27 -5.37 -14.06
N LEU A 89 -0.44 -4.78 -14.93
CA LEU A 89 -0.84 -3.66 -15.78
C LEU A 89 -1.88 -4.07 -16.84
N LEU A 90 -1.77 -5.28 -17.41
CA LEU A 90 -2.78 -5.82 -18.31
C LEU A 90 -4.11 -5.98 -17.55
N THR A 91 -4.06 -6.57 -16.35
CA THR A 91 -5.23 -6.69 -15.48
C THR A 91 -5.81 -5.32 -15.13
N TYR A 92 -4.99 -4.30 -14.90
CA TYR A 92 -5.46 -2.92 -14.69
C TYR A 92 -6.17 -2.36 -15.93
N GLY A 93 -5.66 -2.60 -17.13
CA GLY A 93 -6.33 -2.20 -18.38
C GLY A 93 -7.71 -2.85 -18.55
N VAL A 94 -7.82 -4.15 -18.22
CA VAL A 94 -9.10 -4.87 -18.21
C VAL A 94 -10.01 -4.34 -17.09
N PHE A 95 -9.45 -4.02 -15.92
CA PHE A 95 -10.18 -3.41 -14.81
C PHE A 95 -10.73 -2.03 -15.18
N LEU A 96 -9.98 -1.17 -15.88
CA LEU A 96 -10.48 0.11 -16.38
C LEU A 96 -11.62 -0.10 -17.39
N PHE A 97 -11.51 -1.09 -18.28
CA PHE A 97 -12.62 -1.43 -19.18
C PHE A 97 -13.87 -1.90 -18.42
N PHE A 98 -13.66 -2.69 -17.35
CA PHE A 98 -14.73 -3.13 -16.47
C PHE A 98 -15.40 -1.95 -15.76
N GLN A 99 -14.60 -1.08 -15.16
CA GLN A 99 -15.04 0.08 -14.39
C GLN A 99 -15.69 1.16 -15.26
N LEU A 100 -15.16 1.45 -16.44
CA LEU A 100 -15.63 2.58 -17.27
C LEU A 100 -16.73 2.19 -18.26
N LYS A 101 -16.87 0.90 -18.59
CA LYS A 101 -17.80 0.47 -19.66
C LYS A 101 -18.77 -0.61 -19.23
N THR A 102 -18.29 -1.79 -18.82
CA THR A 102 -19.20 -2.93 -18.64
C THR A 102 -20.00 -2.86 -17.34
N HIS A 103 -19.39 -2.33 -16.28
CA HIS A 103 -19.96 -2.25 -14.94
C HIS A 103 -19.90 -0.84 -14.37
N ALA A 104 -19.94 0.18 -15.22
CA ALA A 104 -19.90 1.59 -14.81
C ALA A 104 -20.97 1.93 -13.76
N VAL A 105 -22.15 1.31 -13.84
CA VAL A 105 -23.25 1.49 -12.89
C VAL A 105 -22.86 1.06 -11.46
N LEU A 106 -21.94 0.09 -11.28
CA LEU A 106 -21.46 -0.31 -9.95
C LEU A 106 -20.51 0.70 -9.32
N PHE A 107 -19.90 1.58 -10.12
CA PHE A 107 -18.90 2.56 -9.68
C PHE A 107 -19.42 4.00 -9.74
N ASP A 108 -20.65 4.19 -10.24
CA ASP A 108 -21.29 5.50 -10.27
C ASP A 108 -21.88 5.83 -8.90
N ALA A 109 -21.15 6.64 -8.13
CA ALA A 109 -21.55 7.13 -6.81
C ALA A 109 -22.84 7.99 -6.82
N ALA A 110 -23.37 8.31 -8.02
CA ALA A 110 -24.59 9.10 -8.19
C ALA A 110 -25.88 8.28 -8.25
N THR A 111 -25.86 6.94 -8.17
CA THR A 111 -27.09 6.14 -8.13
C THR A 111 -27.54 5.97 -6.68
N PRO A 112 -28.60 6.68 -6.22
CA PRO A 112 -29.16 6.42 -4.90
C PRO A 112 -29.83 5.06 -4.94
N ALA A 113 -29.60 4.21 -3.95
CA ALA A 113 -30.49 3.08 -3.75
C ALA A 113 -31.91 3.61 -3.47
N PRO A 114 -32.96 2.94 -3.99
CA PRO A 114 -34.30 3.17 -3.51
C PRO A 114 -34.34 2.68 -2.06
N SER A 115 -34.14 3.58 -1.10
CA SER A 115 -34.43 3.30 0.30
C SER A 115 -35.92 2.98 0.41
N ALA A 116 -36.22 1.71 0.67
CA ALA A 116 -37.52 1.31 1.16
C ALA A 116 -37.73 1.99 2.52
N GLU A 117 -38.91 2.56 2.70
CA GLU A 117 -39.41 3.26 3.88
C GLU A 117 -39.06 4.76 3.96
N GLY A 118 -40.12 5.56 3.91
CA GLY A 118 -40.08 7.00 3.86
C GLY A 118 -39.69 7.67 5.18
N THR A 119 -39.50 8.98 5.08
CA THR A 119 -39.25 9.95 6.15
C THR A 119 -37.83 9.95 6.73
N VAL A 120 -36.87 10.49 5.98
CA VAL A 120 -35.98 11.59 6.38
C VAL A 120 -35.47 12.20 5.07
N GLU A 121 -35.41 13.52 4.97
CA GLU A 121 -34.75 14.21 3.85
C GLU A 121 -33.29 13.73 3.75
N ALA A 122 -33.06 12.72 2.91
CA ALA A 122 -31.72 12.31 2.55
C ALA A 122 -31.12 13.48 1.79
N GLN A 123 -30.22 14.21 2.45
CA GLN A 123 -29.28 15.10 1.79
C GLN A 123 -28.50 14.25 0.79
N GLY A 124 -29.01 14.19 -0.44
CA GLY A 124 -28.28 13.65 -1.56
C GLY A 124 -26.90 14.30 -1.60
N PRO A 125 -25.87 13.62 -2.11
CA PRO A 125 -24.59 14.27 -2.28
C PRO A 125 -24.82 15.57 -3.06
N GLU A 126 -24.50 16.70 -2.43
CA GLU A 126 -24.33 17.97 -3.14
C GLU A 126 -23.43 17.64 -4.33
N VAL A 127 -24.03 17.52 -5.50
CA VAL A 127 -23.31 17.35 -6.75
C VAL A 127 -22.57 18.65 -6.90
N GLU A 128 -21.28 18.66 -6.54
CA GLU A 128 -20.41 19.79 -6.83
C GLU A 128 -20.42 19.97 -8.34
N GLU A 129 -21.25 20.90 -8.81
CA GLU A 129 -21.27 21.26 -10.22
C GLU A 129 -19.85 21.65 -10.62
N ALA A 130 -19.33 21.01 -11.67
CA ALA A 130 -18.01 21.29 -12.19
C ALA A 130 -17.97 22.72 -12.75
N LYS A 131 -17.63 23.68 -11.88
CA LYS A 131 -17.62 25.11 -12.18
C LYS A 131 -16.38 25.57 -12.95
N MET A 132 -15.43 24.68 -13.20
CA MET A 132 -14.14 25.05 -13.78
C MET A 132 -14.07 24.70 -15.27
N ASN A 133 -13.74 25.69 -16.10
CA ASN A 133 -13.56 25.51 -17.55
C ASN A 133 -12.35 24.57 -17.82
N MET A 134 -12.39 23.82 -18.93
CA MET A 134 -11.36 22.85 -19.30
C MET A 134 -9.95 23.45 -19.35
N ALA A 135 -9.83 24.69 -19.85
CA ALA A 135 -8.55 25.40 -19.89
C ALA A 135 -8.01 25.73 -18.49
N SER A 136 -8.88 26.21 -17.58
CA SER A 136 -8.49 26.46 -16.18
C SER A 136 -8.15 25.16 -15.45
N ALA A 137 -8.87 24.06 -15.72
CA ALA A 137 -8.55 22.75 -15.15
C ALA A 137 -7.20 22.23 -15.63
N GLY A 138 -6.93 22.29 -16.94
CA GLY A 138 -5.65 21.88 -17.50
C GLY A 138 -4.48 22.71 -16.97
N LEU A 139 -4.65 24.04 -16.88
CA LEU A 139 -3.62 24.93 -16.34
C LEU A 139 -3.37 24.68 -14.85
N ALA A 140 -4.42 24.52 -14.05
CA ALA A 140 -4.31 24.21 -12.63
C ALA A 140 -3.60 22.87 -12.40
N LEU A 141 -3.99 21.82 -13.15
CA LEU A 141 -3.39 20.50 -13.05
C LEU A 141 -1.90 20.53 -13.38
N LEU A 142 -1.51 21.20 -14.48
CA LEU A 142 -0.11 21.33 -14.86
C LEU A 142 0.68 22.10 -13.80
N THR A 143 0.13 23.21 -13.30
CA THR A 143 0.78 24.04 -12.28
C THR A 143 1.03 23.26 -11.00
N VAL A 144 0.02 22.55 -10.48
CA VAL A 144 0.15 21.72 -9.28
C VAL A 144 1.12 20.57 -9.50
N THR A 145 1.12 19.95 -10.68
CA THR A 145 2.05 18.87 -11.03
C THR A 145 3.51 19.35 -10.99
N VAL A 146 3.80 20.52 -11.58
CA VAL A 146 5.15 21.10 -11.56
C VAL A 146 5.60 21.43 -10.14
N ILE A 147 4.75 22.10 -9.35
CA ILE A 147 5.05 22.43 -7.95
C ILE A 147 5.30 21.15 -7.13
N THR A 148 4.44 20.15 -7.31
CA THR A 148 4.56 18.85 -6.61
C THR A 148 5.85 18.14 -7.00
N SER A 149 6.27 18.20 -8.27
CA SER A 149 7.54 17.61 -8.72
C SER A 149 8.74 18.25 -8.03
N PHE A 150 8.78 19.57 -7.86
CA PHE A 150 9.87 20.23 -7.11
C PHE A 150 9.84 19.87 -5.62
N CYS A 151 8.65 19.83 -5.01
CA CYS A 151 8.50 19.43 -3.62
C CYS A 151 8.93 17.96 -3.41
N ALA A 152 8.63 17.08 -4.36
CA ALA A 152 9.03 15.67 -4.32
C ALA A 152 10.55 15.50 -4.39
N ASP A 153 11.24 16.28 -5.23
CA ASP A 153 12.70 16.26 -5.33
C ASP A 153 13.37 16.68 -4.00
N TRP A 154 12.89 17.77 -3.40
CA TRP A 154 13.34 18.20 -2.07
C TRP A 154 13.02 17.19 -0.98
N LEU A 155 11.84 16.57 -1.03
CA LEU A 155 11.44 15.54 -0.09
C LEU A 155 12.39 14.34 -0.17
N VAL A 156 12.67 13.83 -1.38
CA VAL A 156 13.58 12.69 -1.58
C VAL A 156 14.98 13.00 -1.09
N ALA A 157 15.52 14.20 -1.38
CA ALA A 157 16.82 14.63 -0.89
C ALA A 157 16.90 14.65 0.65
N SER A 158 15.82 15.02 1.32
CA SER A 158 15.77 15.10 2.79
C SER A 158 15.66 13.75 3.51
N ILE A 159 15.30 12.66 2.81
CA ILE A 159 15.08 11.33 3.42
C ILE A 159 16.35 10.84 4.10
N GLU A 160 17.50 10.96 3.43
CA GLU A 160 18.79 10.47 3.93
C GLU A 160 19.23 11.22 5.18
N GLU A 161 19.24 12.56 5.10
CA GLU A 161 19.62 13.43 6.22
C GLU A 161 18.71 13.24 7.43
N THR A 162 17.40 13.05 7.20
CA THR A 162 16.42 12.82 8.27
C THR A 162 16.62 11.46 8.92
N ALA A 163 16.88 10.42 8.12
CA ALA A 163 17.13 9.07 8.60
C ALA A 163 18.36 9.02 9.51
N GLU A 164 19.45 9.67 9.11
CA GLU A 164 20.68 9.74 9.90
C GLU A 164 20.50 10.58 11.16
N LYS A 165 19.99 11.81 11.04
CA LYS A 165 19.87 12.76 12.15
C LYS A 165 18.97 12.27 13.28
N TYR A 166 17.84 11.66 12.95
CA TYR A 166 16.89 11.15 13.94
C TYR A 166 17.05 9.66 14.23
N SER A 167 18.04 8.99 13.60
CA SER A 167 18.24 7.55 13.69
C SER A 167 16.96 6.75 13.40
N ILE A 168 16.19 7.22 12.40
CA ILE A 168 14.96 6.58 11.95
C ILE A 168 15.27 5.77 10.69
N PRO A 169 14.88 4.49 10.62
CA PRO A 169 15.13 3.66 9.45
C PRO A 169 14.44 4.22 8.20
N ARG A 170 15.15 4.18 7.06
CA ARG A 170 14.60 4.62 5.76
C ARG A 170 13.32 3.86 5.39
N ALA A 171 13.24 2.57 5.75
CA ALA A 171 12.03 1.77 5.56
C ALA A 171 10.83 2.32 6.34
N PHE A 172 11.01 2.82 7.57
CA PHE A 172 9.94 3.45 8.34
C PHE A 172 9.46 4.76 7.69
N ILE A 173 10.40 5.57 7.18
CA ILE A 173 10.07 6.79 6.44
C ILE A 173 9.25 6.44 5.19
N GLY A 174 9.71 5.46 4.41
CA GLY A 174 9.06 5.03 3.17
C GLY A 174 7.70 4.34 3.36
N LEU A 175 7.54 3.54 4.41
CA LEU A 175 6.34 2.74 4.66
C LEU A 175 5.27 3.50 5.44
N ILE A 176 5.66 4.33 6.41
CA ILE A 176 4.73 5.00 7.33
C ILE A 176 4.60 6.48 7.02
N LEU A 177 5.72 7.23 6.99
CA LEU A 177 5.66 8.70 6.90
C LEU A 177 5.27 9.20 5.51
N LEU A 178 5.91 8.67 4.45
CA LEU A 178 5.64 9.12 3.08
C LEU A 178 4.18 8.87 2.66
N PRO A 179 3.61 7.66 2.81
CA PRO A 179 2.23 7.41 2.39
C PRO A 179 1.21 8.20 3.23
N LEU A 180 1.50 8.41 4.52
CA LEU A 180 0.63 9.20 5.39
C LEU A 180 0.49 10.65 4.90
N VAL A 181 1.60 11.28 4.51
CA VAL A 181 1.59 12.67 4.01
C VAL A 181 1.11 12.74 2.56
N ALA A 182 1.58 11.84 1.70
CA ALA A 182 1.22 11.83 0.29
C ALA A 182 -0.29 11.62 0.07
N ASN A 183 -0.93 10.80 0.91
CA ASN A 183 -2.35 10.48 0.80
C ASN A 183 -3.20 11.24 1.83
N ALA A 184 -2.65 12.25 2.51
CA ALA A 184 -3.34 12.97 3.58
C ALA A 184 -4.65 13.63 3.10
N ALA A 185 -4.63 14.23 1.90
CA ALA A 185 -5.81 14.86 1.32
C ALA A 185 -6.95 13.85 1.11
N GLU A 186 -6.64 12.66 0.56
CA GLU A 186 -7.61 11.57 0.37
C GLU A 186 -8.13 11.02 1.71
N HIS A 187 -7.26 10.91 2.72
CA HIS A 187 -7.67 10.49 4.05
C HIS A 187 -8.65 11.49 4.69
N VAL A 188 -8.38 12.79 4.56
CA VAL A 188 -9.25 13.84 5.10
C VAL A 188 -10.60 13.84 4.39
N THR A 189 -10.63 13.74 3.06
CA THR A 189 -11.91 13.69 2.31
C THR A 189 -12.70 12.43 2.65
N SER A 190 -12.05 11.26 2.71
CA SER A 190 -12.66 10.00 3.13
C SER A 190 -13.27 10.09 4.54
N VAL A 191 -12.53 10.60 5.52
CA VAL A 191 -13.01 10.76 6.91
C VAL A 191 -14.18 11.74 6.98
N TRP A 192 -14.11 12.86 6.25
CA TRP A 192 -15.19 13.84 6.19
C TRP A 192 -16.47 13.28 5.56
N MET A 193 -16.34 12.49 4.50
CA MET A 193 -17.48 11.81 3.87
C MET A 193 -18.10 10.76 4.79
N ALA A 194 -17.27 10.01 5.53
CA ALA A 194 -17.77 9.07 6.54
C ALA A 194 -18.52 9.77 7.68
N ALA A 195 -18.05 10.93 8.13
CA ALA A 195 -18.74 11.75 9.13
C ALA A 195 -20.09 12.29 8.61
N LYS A 196 -20.26 12.41 7.30
CA LYS A 196 -21.51 12.77 6.61
C LYS A 196 -22.37 11.57 6.23
N ASP A 197 -22.14 10.41 6.83
CA ASP A 197 -22.90 9.18 6.58
C ASP A 197 -22.77 8.64 5.14
N LYS A 198 -21.74 9.06 4.40
CA LYS A 198 -21.44 8.57 3.04
C LYS A 198 -20.37 7.50 3.10
N MET A 199 -20.69 6.40 3.77
CA MET A 199 -19.73 5.30 3.97
C MET A 199 -19.40 4.59 2.65
N ASP A 200 -20.35 4.48 1.72
CA ASP A 200 -20.10 3.96 0.37
C ASP A 200 -18.98 4.68 -0.36
N LEU A 201 -19.05 6.02 -0.38
CA LEU A 201 -18.06 6.86 -1.04
C LEU A 201 -16.70 6.76 -0.34
N THR A 202 -16.72 6.67 0.98
CA THR A 202 -15.52 6.48 1.81
C THR A 202 -14.79 5.18 1.46
N ILE A 203 -15.53 4.07 1.35
CA ILE A 203 -15.01 2.75 0.97
C ILE A 203 -14.50 2.78 -0.46
N ALA A 204 -15.25 3.39 -1.39
CA ALA A 204 -14.86 3.51 -2.79
C ALA A 204 -13.54 4.26 -2.95
N ILE A 205 -13.35 5.39 -2.23
CA ILE A 205 -12.09 6.16 -2.24
C ILE A 205 -10.93 5.30 -1.70
N ALA A 206 -11.10 4.65 -0.55
CA ALA A 206 -10.02 3.90 0.10
C ALA A 206 -9.61 2.63 -0.68
N ILE A 207 -10.59 1.81 -1.08
CA ILE A 207 -10.32 0.58 -1.84
C ILE A 207 -9.87 0.93 -3.26
N GLY A 208 -10.47 1.93 -3.90
CA GLY A 208 -10.10 2.38 -5.24
C GLY A 208 -8.64 2.83 -5.33
N SER A 209 -8.19 3.68 -4.39
CA SER A 209 -6.78 4.10 -4.27
C SER A 209 -5.85 2.91 -4.06
N SER A 210 -6.24 1.95 -3.22
CA SER A 210 -5.46 0.72 -2.97
C SER A 210 -5.32 -0.17 -4.21
N ILE A 211 -6.39 -0.37 -4.98
CA ILE A 211 -6.35 -1.11 -6.25
C ILE A 211 -5.42 -0.40 -7.25
N GLN A 212 -5.50 0.93 -7.36
CA GLN A 212 -4.64 1.69 -8.28
C GLN A 212 -3.16 1.55 -7.89
N ILE A 213 -2.84 1.62 -6.59
CA ILE A 213 -1.46 1.45 -6.14
C ILE A 213 -0.94 0.05 -6.48
N SER A 214 -1.73 -1.01 -6.21
CA SER A 214 -1.29 -2.40 -6.39
C SER A 214 -1.22 -2.85 -7.85
N THR A 215 -2.19 -2.44 -8.69
CA THR A 215 -2.31 -2.91 -10.08
C THR A 215 -1.68 -1.98 -11.10
N PHE A 216 -1.53 -0.69 -10.78
CA PHE A 216 -1.00 0.31 -11.69
C PHE A 216 0.32 0.92 -11.20
N VAL A 217 0.32 1.63 -10.08
CA VAL A 217 1.48 2.46 -9.67
C VAL A 217 2.72 1.61 -9.41
N VAL A 218 2.63 0.60 -8.55
CA VAL A 218 3.79 -0.24 -8.19
C VAL A 218 4.33 -1.02 -9.42
N PRO A 219 3.49 -1.71 -10.22
CA PRO A 219 3.92 -2.34 -11.46
C PRO A 219 4.55 -1.38 -12.48
N LEU A 220 3.97 -0.19 -12.64
CA LEU A 220 4.49 0.83 -13.54
C LEU A 220 5.88 1.28 -13.09
N LEU A 221 6.10 1.49 -11.79
CA LEU A 221 7.41 1.86 -11.25
C LEU A 221 8.47 0.80 -11.57
N VAL A 222 8.14 -0.50 -11.51
CA VAL A 222 9.06 -1.59 -11.88
C VAL A 222 9.44 -1.52 -13.36
N LEU A 223 8.48 -1.24 -14.25
CA LEU A 223 8.76 -1.08 -15.68
C LEU A 223 9.55 0.21 -15.98
N VAL A 224 9.25 1.31 -15.31
CA VAL A 224 10.04 2.56 -15.41
C VAL A 224 11.46 2.32 -14.92
N GLY A 225 11.64 1.60 -13.82
CA GLY A 225 12.95 1.16 -13.33
C GLY A 225 13.69 0.33 -14.36
N TRP A 226 13.00 -0.60 -15.03
CA TRP A 226 13.59 -1.40 -16.10
C TRP A 226 14.07 -0.55 -17.29
N ILE A 227 13.27 0.41 -17.75
CA ILE A 227 13.65 1.35 -18.83
C ILE A 227 14.82 2.24 -18.40
N ALA A 228 14.84 2.66 -17.13
CA ALA A 228 15.91 3.48 -16.55
C ALA A 228 17.17 2.67 -16.16
N ASN A 229 17.23 1.38 -16.47
CA ASN A 229 18.31 0.46 -16.07
C ASN A 229 18.59 0.44 -14.55
N ARG A 230 17.54 0.64 -13.74
CA ARG A 230 17.58 0.50 -12.28
C ARG A 230 16.94 -0.83 -11.88
N PRO A 231 17.59 -1.64 -11.01
CA PRO A 231 17.08 -2.95 -10.61
C PRO A 231 15.96 -2.83 -9.57
N LEU A 232 14.82 -2.22 -9.94
CA LEU A 232 13.64 -2.18 -9.09
C LEU A 232 12.87 -3.51 -9.19
N THR A 233 12.53 -4.09 -8.06
CA THR A 233 11.88 -5.39 -7.93
C THR A 233 10.59 -5.30 -7.12
N LEU A 234 9.70 -6.28 -7.24
CA LEU A 234 8.54 -6.47 -6.35
C LEU A 234 8.93 -7.24 -5.09
N PHE A 235 10.17 -7.05 -4.63
CA PHE A 235 10.66 -7.66 -3.41
C PHE A 235 10.43 -6.69 -2.25
N PHE A 236 9.60 -7.14 -1.32
CA PHE A 236 9.33 -6.47 -0.07
C PHE A 236 9.99 -7.28 1.05
N ALA A 237 10.36 -6.63 2.15
CA ALA A 237 10.87 -7.35 3.30
C ALA A 237 9.78 -8.30 3.87
N ASN A 238 10.18 -9.42 4.48
CA ASN A 238 9.22 -10.40 5.03
C ASN A 238 8.17 -9.75 5.94
N PHE A 239 8.59 -8.79 6.77
CA PHE A 239 7.67 -8.02 7.61
C PHE A 239 6.61 -7.28 6.78
N GLU A 240 7.03 -6.51 5.77
CA GLU A 240 6.16 -5.74 4.86
C GLU A 240 5.19 -6.64 4.10
N THR A 241 5.69 -7.78 3.61
CA THR A 241 4.88 -8.79 2.92
C THR A 241 3.76 -9.34 3.81
N ILE A 242 4.09 -9.72 5.05
CA ILE A 242 3.13 -10.29 5.99
C ILE A 242 2.08 -9.25 6.38
N ILE A 243 2.49 -8.03 6.73
CA ILE A 243 1.54 -6.98 7.12
C ILE A 243 0.62 -6.60 5.97
N LEU A 244 1.12 -6.54 4.73
CA LEU A 244 0.30 -6.24 3.56
C LEU A 244 -0.75 -7.33 3.35
N PHE A 245 -0.33 -8.59 3.38
CA PHE A 245 -1.22 -9.74 3.20
C PHE A 245 -2.31 -9.79 4.27
N VAL A 246 -1.93 -9.65 5.56
CA VAL A 246 -2.88 -9.64 6.68
C VAL A 246 -3.83 -8.44 6.60
N SER A 247 -3.33 -7.25 6.26
CA SER A 247 -4.15 -6.04 6.16
C SER A 247 -5.22 -6.16 5.08
N VAL A 248 -4.87 -6.72 3.92
CA VAL A 248 -5.79 -6.91 2.80
C VAL A 248 -6.90 -7.90 3.14
N ILE A 249 -6.55 -9.03 3.78
CA ILE A 249 -7.54 -9.99 4.26
C ILE A 249 -8.48 -9.33 5.28
N LEU A 250 -7.91 -8.61 6.24
CA LEU A 250 -8.69 -7.95 7.29
C LEU A 250 -9.67 -6.93 6.71
N VAL A 251 -9.24 -6.10 5.76
CA VAL A 251 -10.13 -5.14 5.08
C VAL A 251 -11.22 -5.88 4.31
N ASN A 252 -10.91 -6.98 3.62
CA ASN A 252 -11.90 -7.78 2.91
C ASN A 252 -12.96 -8.34 3.89
N LEU A 253 -12.53 -8.85 5.05
CA LEU A 253 -13.45 -9.34 6.08
C LEU A 253 -14.35 -8.22 6.64
N LEU A 254 -13.80 -7.05 6.94
CA LEU A 254 -14.60 -5.93 7.46
C LEU A 254 -15.60 -5.38 6.44
N VAL A 255 -15.25 -5.43 5.15
CA VAL A 255 -16.14 -4.95 4.08
C VAL A 255 -17.25 -5.95 3.78
N GLN A 256 -17.07 -7.23 4.12
CA GLN A 256 -18.07 -8.27 3.85
C GLN A 256 -19.37 -8.07 4.63
N ASP A 257 -19.30 -7.52 5.83
CA ASP A 257 -20.45 -7.35 6.72
C ASP A 257 -21.37 -6.21 6.30
N GLY A 258 -20.92 -5.30 5.42
CA GLY A 258 -21.74 -4.18 4.91
C GLY A 258 -22.07 -3.10 5.93
N ARG A 259 -21.57 -3.25 7.15
CA ARG A 259 -21.83 -2.39 8.29
C ARG A 259 -20.50 -2.05 8.93
N SER A 260 -20.43 -0.89 9.56
CA SER A 260 -19.24 -0.45 10.28
C SER A 260 -19.63 0.23 11.58
N ASN A 261 -18.78 0.11 12.59
CA ASN A 261 -18.97 0.76 13.88
C ASN A 261 -17.68 1.46 14.37
N TYR A 262 -17.82 2.30 15.38
CA TYR A 262 -16.68 3.05 15.92
C TYR A 262 -15.61 2.15 16.54
N LEU A 263 -16.00 0.99 17.10
CA LEU A 263 -15.08 0.07 17.76
C LEU A 263 -14.16 -0.62 16.74
N GLU A 264 -14.71 -1.11 15.64
CA GLU A 264 -13.95 -1.59 14.47
C GLU A 264 -13.00 -0.52 13.96
N GLY A 265 -13.50 0.71 13.82
CA GLY A 265 -12.70 1.86 13.42
C GLY A 265 -11.54 2.16 14.36
N LEU A 266 -11.76 2.07 15.67
CA LEU A 266 -10.73 2.25 16.68
C LEU A 266 -9.69 1.13 16.64
N ILE A 267 -10.13 -0.13 16.55
CA ILE A 267 -9.25 -1.29 16.47
C ILE A 267 -8.37 -1.22 15.22
N LEU A 268 -8.91 -0.79 14.08
CA LEU A 268 -8.13 -0.54 12.86
C LEU A 268 -7.04 0.52 13.05
N VAL A 269 -7.35 1.61 13.75
CA VAL A 269 -6.36 2.67 14.04
C VAL A 269 -5.30 2.16 15.00
N VAL A 270 -5.68 1.42 16.04
CA VAL A 270 -4.75 0.80 16.98
C VAL A 270 -3.83 -0.20 16.26
N LEU A 271 -4.39 -1.04 15.38
CA LEU A 271 -3.61 -1.98 14.58
C LEU A 271 -2.58 -1.27 13.70
N TYR A 272 -2.97 -0.19 13.01
CA TYR A 272 -2.05 0.61 12.21
C TYR A 272 -0.92 1.22 13.06
N ILE A 273 -1.24 1.73 14.26
CA ILE A 273 -0.23 2.26 15.19
C ILE A 273 0.71 1.16 15.66
N VAL A 274 0.21 -0.05 15.97
CA VAL A 274 1.04 -1.19 16.36
C VAL A 274 1.98 -1.59 15.22
N ILE A 275 1.50 -1.63 13.98
CA ILE A 275 2.33 -1.88 12.80
C ILE A 275 3.42 -0.81 12.65
N ALA A 276 3.07 0.47 12.83
CA ALA A 276 4.05 1.57 12.79
C ALA A 276 5.12 1.41 13.89
N LEU A 277 4.72 1.09 15.12
CA LEU A 277 5.66 0.86 16.22
C LEU A 277 6.58 -0.34 15.96
N ALA A 278 6.05 -1.44 15.39
CA ALA A 278 6.84 -2.61 15.02
C ALA A 278 7.81 -2.33 13.86
N GLY A 279 7.41 -1.49 12.91
CA GLY A 279 8.23 -1.07 11.78
C GLY A 279 9.39 -0.15 12.16
N LYS A 280 9.42 0.38 13.39
CA LYS A 280 10.56 1.09 13.98
C LYS A 280 11.43 0.08 14.74
N PRO A 281 12.47 -0.53 14.15
CA PRO A 281 13.43 -1.35 14.87
C PRO A 281 13.90 -0.63 16.14
N PRO A 282 14.07 -1.37 17.25
CA PRO A 282 14.65 -0.79 18.44
C PRO A 282 16.02 -0.24 18.06
N SER A 283 16.24 1.04 18.34
CA SER A 283 17.57 1.62 18.36
C SER A 283 18.41 0.74 19.27
N LEU A 284 19.26 -0.12 18.70
CA LEU A 284 20.31 -0.76 19.48
C LEU A 284 21.19 0.38 20.00
N ALA A 285 20.90 0.79 21.23
CA ALA A 285 21.76 1.64 22.00
C ALA A 285 23.10 0.91 22.17
N ALA A 286 24.15 1.66 21.86
CA ALA A 286 25.57 1.36 22.01
C ALA A 286 26.18 0.35 21.01
N PRO A 287 27.19 0.75 20.21
CA PRO A 287 28.16 -0.22 19.73
C PRO A 287 28.79 -0.88 20.96
N TYR A 288 28.76 -2.22 21.03
CA TYR A 288 29.56 -2.95 22.01
C TYR A 288 30.99 -2.40 22.00
N PRO A 289 31.59 -2.06 23.15
CA PRO A 289 33.00 -1.71 23.18
C PRO A 289 33.76 -2.91 22.64
N ARG A 290 34.44 -2.74 21.51
CA ARG A 290 35.39 -3.73 21.00
C ARG A 290 36.39 -3.96 22.13
N LEU A 291 36.36 -5.14 22.75
CA LEU A 291 37.46 -5.55 23.61
C LEU A 291 38.73 -5.51 22.75
N PRO A 292 39.81 -4.86 23.22
CA PRO A 292 41.05 -4.80 22.46
C PRO A 292 41.56 -6.23 22.24
N PHE A 293 41.95 -6.48 20.99
CA PHE A 293 42.40 -7.74 20.40
C PHE A 293 43.75 -8.21 20.97
N ASN A 294 43.91 -8.28 22.30
CA ASN A 294 45.19 -8.62 22.92
C ASN A 294 45.07 -9.43 24.22
N GLN A 295 44.02 -10.25 24.36
CA GLN A 295 43.96 -11.35 25.32
C GLN A 295 43.17 -12.53 24.74
N LEU A 296 43.81 -13.27 23.82
CA LEU A 296 43.60 -14.70 23.56
C LEU A 296 44.89 -15.25 22.93
#